data_AF-A0A379LI35-F1
#
_entry.id   AF-A0A379LI35-F1
#
_cell.length_a   1.000
_cell.length_b   1.000
_cell.length_c   1.000
_cell.angle_alpha   90.00
_cell.angle_beta   90.00
_cell.angle_gamma   90.00
#
_symmetry.space_group_name_H-M   'P 1'
#
loop_
_entity.id
_entity.type
_entity.pdbx_description
1 polymer ?
#
loop_
_entity_poly.entity_id
_entity_poly.type
_entity_poly.pdbx_seq_one_letter_code
_entity_poly.pdbx_strand_id
1 'polypeptide(L)'
;MLTAKHDIKKFEDSYMRMYEKLSVDSSYGLDNSEHKAWISAMAGTITTRDIIAPYEVIVKTFRDSDFSSTFGREVLRRTERAFIDYRALKYAMSQLAWEERYFPNSIRATIHQKKQDVLGLRIYPEYKKASKLLPYHGIAVLEKINDRYSMLIHPEINIASKNEVERYINNYNFSDFYIA
;
A
#
# COMPACT_ATOMS: atom_id res chain seq x y z
N MET A 1 -21.82 29.99 -1.25
CA MET A 1 -21.19 28.69 -1.56
C MET A 1 -21.43 28.39 -3.04
N LEU A 2 -20.40 28.56 -3.88
CA LEU A 2 -20.47 28.15 -5.28
C LEU A 2 -20.31 26.62 -5.33
N THR A 3 -21.36 25.91 -5.70
CA THR A 3 -21.28 24.50 -6.10
C THR A 3 -20.23 24.38 -7.19
N ALA A 4 -19.09 23.77 -6.88
CA ALA A 4 -18.12 23.38 -7.89
C ALA A 4 -18.84 22.39 -8.83
N LYS A 5 -19.31 22.86 -9.99
CA LYS A 5 -19.67 21.96 -11.08
C LYS A 5 -18.37 21.26 -11.47
N HIS A 6 -18.20 20.05 -10.96
CA HIS A 6 -17.10 19.18 -11.30
C HIS A 6 -17.13 19.00 -12.82
N ASP A 7 -16.00 19.21 -13.47
CA ASP A 7 -15.85 18.84 -14.88
C ASP A 7 -15.60 17.33 -14.95
N ILE A 8 -16.60 16.57 -14.49
CA ILE A 8 -16.57 15.11 -14.41
C ILE A 8 -16.27 14.55 -15.79
N LYS A 9 -16.78 15.19 -16.84
CA LYS A 9 -16.50 14.78 -18.21
C LYS A 9 -15.02 14.88 -18.56
N LYS A 10 -14.35 16.00 -18.24
CA LYS A 10 -12.89 16.12 -18.43
C LYS A 10 -12.09 15.13 -17.58
N PHE A 11 -12.57 14.82 -16.36
CA PHE A 11 -11.97 13.78 -15.53
C PHE A 11 -12.04 12.41 -16.22
N GLU A 12 -13.24 12.00 -16.61
CA GLU A 12 -13.53 10.72 -17.28
C GLU A 12 -12.74 10.58 -18.57
N ASP A 13 -12.72 11.60 -19.42
CA ASP A 13 -12.00 11.59 -20.69
C ASP A 13 -10.48 11.48 -20.47
N SER A 14 -9.95 12.14 -19.42
CA SER A 14 -8.53 12.03 -19.05
C SER A 14 -8.18 10.68 -18.44
N TYR A 15 -9.08 10.13 -17.62
CA TYR A 15 -8.95 8.80 -17.03
C TYR A 15 -8.90 7.73 -18.12
N MET A 16 -9.92 7.68 -18.99
CA MET A 16 -10.04 6.67 -20.04
C MET A 16 -8.86 6.69 -21.01
N ARG A 17 -8.44 7.88 -21.44
CA ARG A 17 -7.26 8.06 -22.31
C ARG A 17 -5.98 7.48 -21.72
N MET A 18 -5.78 7.61 -20.40
CA MET A 18 -4.60 7.05 -19.74
C MET A 18 -4.78 5.56 -19.46
N TYR A 19 -5.98 5.14 -19.04
CA TYR A 19 -6.33 3.74 -18.82
C TYR A 19 -6.11 2.89 -20.07
N GLU A 20 -6.52 3.37 -21.25
CA GLU A 20 -6.32 2.68 -22.53
C GLU A 20 -4.84 2.48 -22.84
N LYS A 21 -4.01 3.52 -22.66
CA LYS A 21 -2.56 3.42 -22.85
C LYS A 21 -1.93 2.41 -21.90
N LEU A 22 -2.28 2.50 -20.61
CA LEU A 22 -1.74 1.64 -19.56
C LEU A 22 -2.25 0.19 -19.66
N SER A 23 -3.40 -0.03 -20.30
CA SER A 23 -3.92 -1.38 -20.56
C SER A 23 -3.12 -2.11 -21.66
N VAL A 24 -2.47 -1.35 -22.56
CA VAL A 24 -1.54 -1.89 -23.56
C VAL A 24 -0.15 -2.09 -22.95
N ASP A 25 0.32 -1.11 -22.18
CA ASP A 25 1.60 -1.15 -21.48
C ASP A 25 1.48 -0.52 -20.09
N SER A 26 1.36 -1.36 -19.06
CA SER A 26 1.22 -0.92 -17.68
C SER A 26 2.47 -0.21 -17.15
N SER A 27 3.63 -0.46 -17.78
CA SER A 27 4.91 0.16 -17.43
C SER A 27 5.10 1.53 -18.08
N TYR A 28 4.22 1.96 -18.98
CA TYR A 28 4.38 3.21 -19.74
C TYR A 28 4.83 4.38 -18.87
N GLY A 29 6.00 4.96 -19.16
CA GLY A 29 6.58 6.08 -18.42
C GLY A 29 7.26 5.73 -17.09
N LEU A 30 7.50 4.45 -16.81
CA LEU A 30 8.33 3.94 -15.71
C LEU A 30 9.46 3.08 -16.27
N ASP A 31 10.56 2.99 -15.53
CA ASP A 31 11.53 1.94 -15.82
C ASP A 31 11.07 0.56 -15.30
N ASN A 32 11.71 -0.50 -15.78
CA ASN A 32 11.36 -1.87 -15.42
C ASN A 32 11.52 -2.18 -13.92
N SER A 33 12.48 -1.53 -13.25
CA SER A 33 12.73 -1.75 -11.82
C SER A 33 11.68 -1.08 -10.95
N GLU A 34 11.28 0.14 -11.31
CA GLU A 34 10.20 0.89 -10.67
C GLU A 34 8.86 0.18 -10.87
N HIS A 35 8.58 -0.28 -12.09
CA HIS A 35 7.36 -1.04 -12.38
C HIS A 35 7.24 -2.29 -11.49
N LYS A 36 8.30 -3.11 -11.42
CA LYS A 36 8.34 -4.30 -10.59
C LYS A 36 8.19 -3.97 -9.10
N ALA A 37 8.85 -2.92 -8.62
CA ALA A 37 8.75 -2.49 -7.24
C ALA A 37 7.31 -2.07 -6.87
N TRP A 38 6.63 -1.35 -7.76
CA TRP A 38 5.22 -0.97 -7.57
C TRP A 38 4.29 -2.18 -7.53
N ILE A 39 4.39 -3.09 -8.50
CA ILE A 39 3.55 -4.29 -8.56
C ILE A 39 3.77 -5.14 -7.31
N SER A 40 5.01 -5.38 -6.91
CA SER A 40 5.32 -6.15 -5.70
C SER A 40 4.74 -5.51 -4.44
N ALA A 41 4.87 -4.19 -4.29
CA ALA A 41 4.31 -3.47 -3.15
C ALA A 41 2.77 -3.50 -3.11
N MET A 42 2.11 -3.37 -4.27
CA MET A 42 0.64 -3.40 -4.36
C MET A 42 0.07 -4.82 -4.22
N ALA A 43 0.80 -5.85 -4.61
CA ALA A 43 0.37 -7.24 -4.43
C ALA A 43 0.13 -7.57 -2.95
N GLY A 44 0.94 -7.04 -2.04
CA GLY A 44 0.77 -7.22 -0.60
C GLY A 44 -0.44 -6.50 0.00
N THR A 45 -1.15 -5.66 -0.74
CA THR A 45 -2.26 -4.83 -0.23
C THR A 45 -3.58 -5.03 -0.97
N ILE A 46 -3.61 -5.86 -2.02
CA ILE A 46 -4.83 -6.13 -2.77
C ILE A 46 -5.79 -7.03 -1.95
N THR A 47 -7.09 -6.80 -2.09
CA THR A 47 -8.09 -7.66 -1.44
C THR A 47 -8.13 -9.03 -2.10
N THR A 48 -7.91 -10.06 -1.29
CA THR A 48 -7.90 -11.48 -1.72
C THR A 48 -8.91 -12.34 -0.97
N ARG A 49 -9.76 -11.74 -0.13
CA ARG A 49 -10.72 -12.46 0.74
C ARG A 49 -11.70 -13.37 -0.02
N ASP A 50 -11.99 -13.03 -1.27
CA ASP A 50 -12.89 -13.77 -2.17
C ASP A 50 -12.14 -14.80 -3.04
N ILE A 51 -10.82 -14.86 -2.98
CA ILE A 51 -10.01 -15.85 -3.70
C ILE A 51 -9.76 -17.02 -2.75
N ILE A 52 -10.50 -18.10 -2.93
CA ILE A 52 -10.38 -19.30 -2.09
C ILE A 52 -9.04 -19.98 -2.39
N ALA A 53 -8.21 -20.15 -1.36
CA ALA A 53 -6.97 -20.90 -1.42
C ALA A 53 -6.65 -21.55 -0.07
N PRO A 54 -5.97 -22.70 -0.04
CA PRO A 54 -5.42 -23.26 1.19
C PRO A 54 -4.44 -22.29 1.87
N TYR A 55 -4.38 -22.31 3.19
CA TYR A 55 -3.56 -21.37 3.98
C TYR A 55 -2.07 -21.45 3.59
N GLU A 56 -1.56 -22.64 3.33
CA GLU A 56 -0.19 -22.86 2.87
C GLU A 56 0.12 -22.17 1.54
N VAL A 57 -0.86 -22.07 0.64
CA VAL A 57 -0.72 -21.35 -0.64
C VAL A 57 -0.69 -19.84 -0.39
N ILE A 58 -1.55 -19.33 0.50
CA ILE A 58 -1.59 -17.92 0.89
C ILE A 58 -0.26 -17.50 1.52
N VAL A 59 0.25 -18.31 2.47
CA VAL A 59 1.55 -18.10 3.11
C VAL A 59 2.66 -18.06 2.06
N LYS A 60 2.73 -19.08 1.20
CA LYS A 60 3.76 -19.17 0.16
C LYS A 60 3.73 -17.96 -0.79
N THR A 61 2.54 -17.47 -1.15
CA THR A 61 2.40 -16.29 -2.01
C THR A 61 2.86 -15.00 -1.36
N PHE A 62 2.42 -14.70 -0.13
CA PHE A 62 2.73 -13.39 0.48
C PHE A 62 4.05 -13.35 1.25
N ARG A 63 4.39 -14.44 1.94
CA ARG A 63 5.63 -14.52 2.72
C ARG A 63 6.82 -14.81 1.82
N ASP A 64 6.70 -15.82 0.97
CA ASP A 64 7.81 -16.31 0.15
C ASP A 64 7.84 -15.63 -1.23
N SER A 65 6.90 -14.70 -1.49
CA SER A 65 6.74 -13.98 -2.76
C SER A 65 6.60 -14.91 -3.98
N ASP A 66 6.06 -16.11 -3.79
CA ASP A 66 5.82 -17.08 -4.87
C ASP A 66 4.39 -16.97 -5.41
N PHE A 67 4.27 -16.29 -6.55
CA PHE A 67 3.01 -16.07 -7.25
C PHE A 67 2.72 -17.12 -8.33
N SER A 68 3.44 -18.26 -8.36
CA SER A 68 3.28 -19.30 -9.39
C SER A 68 2.00 -20.13 -9.25
N SER A 69 1.31 -20.06 -8.12
CA SER A 69 0.04 -20.78 -7.88
C SER A 69 -1.13 -20.12 -8.63
N THR A 70 -2.28 -20.80 -8.75
CA THR A 70 -3.50 -20.19 -9.29
C THR A 70 -3.95 -18.99 -8.47
N PHE A 71 -3.85 -19.08 -7.14
CA PHE A 71 -4.08 -17.96 -6.23
C PHE A 71 -3.12 -16.79 -6.53
N GLY A 72 -1.81 -17.06 -6.55
CA GLY A 72 -0.78 -16.05 -6.80
C GLY A 72 -0.92 -15.35 -8.15
N ARG A 73 -1.25 -16.09 -9.21
CA ARG A 73 -1.53 -15.49 -10.53
C ARG A 73 -2.75 -14.57 -10.51
N GLU A 74 -3.81 -14.95 -9.81
CA GLU A 74 -5.00 -14.10 -9.67
C GLU A 74 -4.70 -12.85 -8.84
N VAL A 75 -3.88 -12.96 -7.79
CA VAL A 75 -3.38 -11.80 -7.03
C VAL A 75 -2.64 -10.84 -7.96
N LEU A 76 -1.65 -11.31 -8.72
CA LEU A 76 -0.90 -10.47 -9.66
C LEU A 76 -1.80 -9.83 -10.71
N ARG A 77 -2.74 -10.59 -11.30
CA ARG A 77 -3.68 -10.06 -12.28
C ARG A 77 -4.53 -8.92 -11.73
N ARG A 78 -5.03 -9.06 -10.49
CA ARG A 78 -5.78 -7.99 -9.81
C ARG A 78 -4.89 -6.80 -9.47
N THR A 79 -3.66 -7.06 -9.06
CA THR A 79 -2.67 -6.02 -8.77
C THR A 79 -2.34 -5.19 -10.01
N GLU A 80 -2.10 -5.84 -11.16
CA GLU A 80 -1.84 -5.15 -12.42
C GLU A 80 -3.01 -4.25 -12.83
N ARG A 81 -4.24 -4.76 -12.74
CA ARG A 81 -5.44 -3.97 -13.00
C ARG A 81 -5.55 -2.76 -12.05
N ALA A 82 -5.40 -3.00 -10.75
CA ALA A 82 -5.46 -1.94 -9.75
C ALA A 82 -4.35 -0.90 -9.93
N PHE A 83 -3.17 -1.32 -10.39
CA PHE A 83 -2.06 -0.44 -10.71
C PHE A 83 -2.37 0.46 -11.92
N ILE A 84 -2.96 -0.10 -12.98
CA ILE A 84 -3.45 0.66 -14.14
C ILE A 84 -4.50 1.70 -13.70
N ASP A 85 -5.52 1.26 -12.95
CA ASP A 85 -6.60 2.12 -12.45
C ASP A 85 -6.02 3.27 -11.60
N TYR A 86 -5.14 2.94 -10.64
CA TYR A 86 -4.49 3.91 -9.77
C TYR A 86 -3.71 4.97 -10.55
N ARG A 87 -2.92 4.56 -11.54
CA ARG A 87 -2.13 5.49 -12.35
C ARG A 87 -3.01 6.36 -13.25
N ALA A 88 -4.05 5.79 -13.86
CA ALA A 88 -5.01 6.53 -14.66
C ALA A 88 -5.77 7.57 -13.81
N LEU A 89 -6.20 7.20 -12.59
CA LEU A 89 -6.81 8.13 -11.63
C LEU A 89 -5.86 9.27 -11.27
N LYS A 90 -4.61 8.96 -10.90
CA LYS A 90 -3.61 9.98 -10.55
C LYS A 90 -3.35 10.94 -11.70
N TYR A 91 -3.27 10.44 -12.92
CA TYR A 91 -3.14 11.27 -14.11
C TYR A 91 -4.36 12.18 -14.32
N ALA A 92 -5.57 11.63 -14.27
CA ALA A 92 -6.79 12.42 -14.44
C ALA A 92 -6.93 13.52 -13.36
N MET A 93 -6.60 13.21 -12.11
CA MET A 93 -6.56 14.19 -11.02
C MET A 93 -5.53 15.29 -11.27
N SER A 94 -4.35 14.96 -11.79
CA SER A 94 -3.30 15.94 -12.07
C SER A 94 -3.69 16.87 -13.22
N GLN A 95 -4.41 16.37 -14.25
CA GLN A 95 -4.91 17.20 -15.35
C GLN A 95 -5.91 18.27 -14.89
N LEU A 96 -6.60 18.03 -13.77
CA LEU A 96 -7.56 18.96 -13.21
C LEU A 96 -6.98 19.92 -12.16
N ALA A 97 -5.67 19.81 -11.86
CA ALA A 97 -5.03 20.49 -10.73
C ALA A 97 -5.88 20.32 -9.46
N TRP A 98 -6.32 19.07 -9.21
CA TRP A 98 -7.33 18.78 -8.20
C TRP A 98 -6.90 19.25 -6.80
N GLU A 99 -5.65 18.99 -6.42
CA GLU A 99 -5.14 19.39 -5.10
C GLU A 99 -5.15 20.92 -4.95
N GLU A 100 -4.64 21.65 -5.94
CA GLU A 100 -4.54 23.12 -5.95
C GLU A 100 -5.92 23.80 -5.95
N ARG A 101 -6.87 23.23 -6.71
CA ARG A 101 -8.20 23.81 -6.87
C ARG A 101 -9.09 23.63 -5.66
N TYR A 102 -9.02 22.47 -5.00
CA TYR A 102 -9.95 22.09 -3.93
C TYR A 102 -9.38 22.25 -2.53
N PHE A 103 -8.06 22.27 -2.39
CA PHE A 103 -7.40 22.52 -1.11
C PHE A 103 -6.46 23.73 -1.22
N PRO A 104 -6.97 24.91 -1.64
CA PRO A 104 -6.15 26.10 -1.76
C PRO A 104 -5.57 26.47 -0.39
N ASN A 105 -4.28 26.81 -0.38
CA ASN A 105 -3.53 27.17 0.83
C ASN A 105 -3.40 26.04 1.88
N SER A 106 -3.70 24.79 1.52
CA SER A 106 -3.47 23.65 2.42
C SER A 106 -1.98 23.34 2.57
N ILE A 107 -1.57 22.90 3.76
CA ILE A 107 -0.24 22.34 3.98
C ILE A 107 -0.26 20.87 3.61
N ARG A 108 0.55 20.49 2.62
CA ARG A 108 0.71 19.09 2.26
C ARG A 108 1.47 18.35 3.35
N ALA A 109 0.76 17.45 4.03
CA ALA A 109 1.32 16.59 5.05
C ALA A 109 1.42 15.14 4.54
N THR A 110 2.42 14.38 5.01
CA THR A 110 2.63 12.99 4.61
C THR A 110 2.98 12.08 5.79
N ILE A 111 2.41 10.88 5.75
CA ILE A 111 2.75 9.78 6.65
C ILE A 111 3.88 8.90 6.11
N HIS A 112 4.45 9.23 4.94
CA HIS A 112 5.63 8.57 4.37
C HIS A 112 6.88 9.43 4.54
N GLN A 113 8.06 8.83 4.37
CA GLN A 113 9.28 9.60 4.13
C GLN A 113 9.34 9.98 2.65
N LYS A 114 9.58 11.26 2.37
CA LYS A 114 9.69 11.80 1.00
C LYS A 114 10.97 12.61 0.90
N LYS A 115 11.58 12.63 -0.29
CA LYS A 115 12.75 13.48 -0.61
C LYS A 115 12.35 14.93 -0.98
N GLN A 116 11.11 15.30 -0.72
CA GLN A 116 10.54 16.60 -1.04
C GLN A 116 10.15 17.31 0.25
N ASP A 117 10.09 18.63 0.23
CA ASP A 117 9.73 19.45 1.38
C ASP A 117 8.22 19.34 1.66
N VAL A 118 7.84 18.33 2.44
CA VAL A 118 6.46 18.07 2.88
C VAL A 118 6.42 17.82 4.38
N LEU A 119 5.33 18.25 5.03
CA LEU A 119 5.19 18.11 6.48
C LEU A 119 5.03 16.63 6.87
N GLY A 120 6.05 16.04 7.49
CA GLY A 120 6.00 14.65 7.93
C GLY A 120 5.17 14.48 9.21
N LEU A 121 4.00 13.81 9.13
CA LEU A 121 3.19 13.47 10.30
C LEU A 121 3.69 12.19 10.96
N ARG A 122 4.04 12.25 12.26
CA ARG A 122 4.40 11.08 13.08
C ARG A 122 3.25 10.77 14.03
N ILE A 123 2.38 9.85 13.61
CA ILE A 123 1.25 9.42 14.45
C ILE A 123 1.75 8.63 15.68
N TYR A 124 2.88 7.93 15.53
CA TYR A 124 3.58 7.27 16.62
C TYR A 124 5.06 7.72 16.64
N PRO A 125 5.63 8.14 17.79
CA PRO A 125 6.95 8.78 17.83
C PRO A 125 8.11 7.93 17.30
N GLU A 126 8.06 6.61 17.57
CA GLU A 126 9.14 5.67 17.22
C GLU A 126 8.95 4.97 15.88
N TYR A 127 7.69 4.84 15.47
CA TYR A 127 7.25 4.16 14.26
C TYR A 127 7.98 4.59 12.97
N LYS A 128 8.18 5.91 12.75
CA LYS A 128 8.77 6.42 11.50
C LYS A 128 10.29 6.28 11.40
N LYS A 129 10.99 5.90 12.47
CA LYS A 129 12.46 5.72 12.41
C LYS A 129 12.84 4.41 11.73
N ALA A 130 11.99 3.38 11.84
CA ALA A 130 12.34 2.03 11.41
C ALA A 130 11.26 1.30 10.60
N SER A 131 9.97 1.70 10.67
CA SER A 131 8.91 1.05 9.89
C SER A 131 8.63 1.73 8.54
N LYS A 132 8.63 0.94 7.47
CA LYS A 132 8.16 1.36 6.13
C LYS A 132 6.64 1.19 5.94
N LEU A 133 5.99 0.42 6.81
CA LEU A 133 4.59 0.01 6.70
C LEU A 133 3.71 0.74 7.71
N LEU A 134 2.61 1.34 7.29
CA LEU A 134 1.62 2.02 8.17
C LEU A 134 0.80 1.02 8.99
N PRO A 135 0.22 1.44 10.14
CA PRO A 135 -0.52 0.54 11.05
C PRO A 135 -1.57 -0.34 10.38
N TYR A 136 -2.25 0.16 9.34
CA TYR A 136 -3.27 -0.62 8.62
C TYR A 136 -2.72 -1.70 7.68
N HIS A 137 -1.39 -1.81 7.51
CA HIS A 137 -0.75 -2.86 6.70
C HIS A 137 -0.41 -4.12 7.50
N GLY A 138 -0.58 -4.11 8.83
CA GLY A 138 -0.12 -5.23 9.65
C GLY A 138 -0.38 -5.01 11.14
N ILE A 139 0.48 -5.61 11.95
CA ILE A 139 0.41 -5.56 13.41
C ILE A 139 1.66 -4.91 13.99
N ALA A 140 1.52 -4.29 15.16
CA ALA A 140 2.64 -3.77 15.93
C ALA A 140 3.56 -4.91 16.40
N VAL A 141 4.87 -4.71 16.21
CA VAL A 141 5.92 -5.60 16.70
C VAL A 141 6.95 -4.74 17.42
N LEU A 142 7.25 -5.08 18.67
CA LEU A 142 8.37 -4.49 19.41
C LEU A 142 9.62 -5.32 19.12
N GLU A 143 10.56 -4.76 18.35
CA GLU A 143 11.84 -5.40 18.04
C GLU A 143 13.00 -4.64 18.70
N LYS A 144 14.04 -5.36 19.14
CA LYS A 144 15.25 -4.72 19.70
C LYS A 144 16.18 -4.23 18.57
N ILE A 145 16.32 -2.92 18.43
CA ILE A 145 17.22 -2.25 17.47
C ILE A 145 18.26 -1.43 18.23
N ASN A 146 19.55 -1.76 18.10
CA ASN A 146 20.65 -1.09 18.83
C ASN A 146 20.39 -1.00 20.35
N ASP A 147 20.02 -2.13 20.95
CA ASP A 147 19.68 -2.28 22.37
C ASP A 147 18.46 -1.50 22.88
N ARG A 148 17.65 -0.91 21.98
CA ARG A 148 16.39 -0.26 22.34
C ARG A 148 15.23 -0.95 21.64
N TYR A 149 14.14 -1.19 22.37
CA TYR A 149 12.89 -1.59 21.72
C TYR A 149 12.41 -0.47 20.83
N SER A 150 12.01 -0.82 19.61
CA SER A 150 11.40 0.07 18.64
C SER A 150 10.14 -0.59 18.11
N MET A 151 9.06 0.18 18.03
CA MET A 151 7.81 -0.31 17.45
C MET A 151 7.86 -0.27 15.93
N LEU A 152 7.71 -1.44 15.31
CA LEU A 152 7.57 -1.65 13.88
C LEU A 152 6.17 -2.11 13.54
N ILE A 153 5.81 -2.05 12.25
CA ILE A 153 4.61 -2.70 11.74
C ILE A 153 5.04 -3.76 10.73
N HIS A 154 4.55 -4.98 10.93
CA HIS A 154 4.81 -6.11 10.04
C HIS A 154 3.50 -6.77 9.62
N PRO A 155 3.42 -7.34 8.40
CA PRO A 155 2.32 -8.22 8.04
C PRO A 155 2.31 -9.39 9.04
N GLU A 156 1.16 -9.64 9.68
CA GLU A 156 1.09 -10.60 10.78
C GLU A 156 1.54 -12.01 10.36
N ILE A 157 1.26 -12.40 9.12
CA ILE A 157 1.70 -13.69 8.53
C ILE A 157 3.23 -13.89 8.56
N ASN A 158 4.00 -12.80 8.55
CA ASN A 158 5.46 -12.82 8.59
C ASN A 158 6.01 -12.90 10.03
N ILE A 159 5.20 -12.64 11.05
CA ILE A 159 5.62 -12.62 12.46
C ILE A 159 5.08 -13.81 13.21
N ALA A 160 3.80 -14.16 13.01
CA ALA A 160 3.13 -15.26 13.71
C ALA A 160 3.78 -16.63 13.49
N SER A 161 4.65 -16.77 12.49
CA SER A 161 5.39 -18.00 12.17
C SER A 161 6.87 -17.97 12.58
N LYS A 162 7.38 -16.87 13.15
CA LYS A 162 8.74 -16.81 13.66
C LYS A 162 8.85 -17.62 14.95
N ASN A 163 10.00 -18.26 15.13
CA ASN A 163 10.38 -18.80 16.44
C ASN A 163 10.73 -17.64 17.39
N GLU A 164 10.50 -17.82 18.68
CA GLU A 164 10.90 -16.84 19.73
C GLU A 164 10.16 -15.50 19.69
N VAL A 165 8.90 -15.48 19.24
CA VAL A 165 8.02 -14.30 19.36
C VAL A 165 6.96 -14.51 20.44
N GLU A 166 6.74 -13.49 21.25
CA GLU A 166 5.65 -13.46 22.24
C GLU A 166 4.44 -12.75 21.65
N ARG A 167 3.28 -13.40 21.64
CA ARG A 167 2.02 -12.86 21.10
C ARG A 167 1.13 -12.38 22.24
N TYR A 168 0.75 -11.11 22.20
CA TYR A 168 -0.18 -10.51 23.16
C TYR A 168 -1.58 -10.46 22.55
N ILE A 169 -2.56 -11.03 23.26
CA ILE A 169 -3.95 -11.17 22.82
C ILE A 169 -4.85 -10.33 23.73
N ASN A 170 -5.78 -9.58 23.14
CA ASN A 170 -6.74 -8.78 23.88
C ASN A 170 -7.97 -9.55 24.36
N ASN A 171 -8.83 -8.86 25.10
CA ASN A 171 -10.09 -9.40 25.63
C ASN A 171 -11.11 -9.83 24.56
N TYR A 172 -10.86 -9.53 23.28
CA TYR A 172 -11.68 -9.95 22.14
C TYR A 172 -11.07 -11.14 21.37
N ASN A 173 -10.01 -11.77 21.91
CA ASN A 173 -9.25 -12.84 21.26
C ASN A 173 -8.56 -12.44 19.94
N PHE A 174 -8.28 -11.15 19.75
CA PHE A 174 -7.43 -10.67 18.65
C PHE A 174 -6.00 -10.40 19.13
N SER A 175 -5.03 -10.58 18.24
CA SER A 175 -3.66 -10.12 18.50
C SER A 175 -3.64 -8.60 18.65
N ASP A 176 -3.08 -8.08 19.73
CA ASP A 176 -2.80 -6.64 19.87
C ASP A 176 -1.42 -6.30 19.29
N PHE A 177 -0.38 -7.05 19.71
CA PHE A 177 0.99 -6.87 19.24
C PHE A 177 1.84 -8.13 19.48
N TYR A 178 3.05 -8.12 18.92
CA TYR A 178 4.08 -9.12 19.16
C TYR A 178 5.33 -8.47 19.78
N ILE A 179 6.08 -9.24 20.58
CA ILE A 179 7.45 -8.90 20.97
C ILE A 179 8.39 -9.90 20.28
N ALA A 180 9.41 -9.39 19.59
CA ALA A 180 10.38 -10.16 18.81
C ALA A 180 11.82 -9.68 19.01
#